data_AF-A0A258SUP0-F1
#
_entry.id   AF-A0A258SUP0-F1
#
_cell.length_a   1.000
_cell.length_b   1.000
_cell.length_c   1.000
_cell.angle_alpha   90.00
_cell.angle_beta   90.00
_cell.angle_gamma   90.00
#
_symmetry.space_group_name_H-M   'P 1'
#
loop_
_entity.id
_entity.type
_entity.pdbx_description
1 polymer ?
#
loop_
_entity_poly.entity_id
_entity_poly.type
_entity_poly.pdbx_seq_one_letter_code
_entity_poly.pdbx_strand_id
1 'polypeptide(L)' 'GTVVETEYEIEADGKASYEFDILEADKEEIKVEVDATTGKIVEVSYESYQIGKE' A
#
# COMPACT_ATOMS: atom_id res chain seq x y z
N GLY A 1 -1.29 -9.57 9.03
CA GLY A 1 -0.08 -8.74 9.08
C GLY A 1 -0.25 -7.57 10.01
N THR A 2 0.80 -6.76 10.13
CA THR A 2 0.82 -5.49 10.85
C THR A 2 0.96 -4.39 9.82
N VAL A 3 0.10 -3.37 9.86
CA VAL A 3 0.29 -2.17 9.03
C VAL A 3 1.53 -1.44 9.54
N VAL A 4 2.53 -1.26 8.68
CA VAL A 4 3.80 -0.61 9.02
C VAL A 4 3.91 0.80 8.44
N GLU A 5 3.20 1.07 7.34
CA GLU A 5 3.12 2.38 6.72
C GLU A 5 1.70 2.63 6.19
N THR A 6 1.34 3.90 6.11
CA THR A 6 0.09 4.34 5.48
C THR A 6 0.35 5.65 4.77
N GLU A 7 0.11 5.67 3.48
CA GLU A 7 0.26 6.85 2.65
C GLU A 7 -1.10 7.26 2.07
N TYR A 8 -1.27 8.58 1.88
CA TYR A 8 -2.43 9.14 1.21
C TYR A 8 -1.95 9.90 -0.02
N GLU A 9 -2.42 9.50 -1.19
CA GLU A 9 -2.02 10.08 -2.46
C GLU A 9 -3.22 10.65 -3.22
N ILE A 10 -2.95 11.70 -3.99
CA ILE A 10 -3.86 12.22 -5.00
C ILE A 10 -3.24 11.90 -6.36
N GLU A 11 -3.86 10.97 -7.07
CA GLU A 11 -3.47 10.53 -8.39
C GLU A 11 -3.50 11.68 -9.41
N ALA A 12 -2.80 11.49 -10.53
CA ALA A 12 -2.79 12.47 -11.62
C ALA A 12 -4.19 12.77 -12.20
N ASP A 13 -5.14 11.82 -12.07
CA ASP A 13 -6.53 12.01 -12.49
C ASP A 13 -7.44 12.64 -11.41
N GLY A 14 -6.86 13.01 -10.26
CA GLY A 14 -7.53 13.65 -9.13
C GLY A 14 -8.25 12.70 -8.19
N LYS A 15 -8.16 11.37 -8.41
CA LYS A 15 -8.65 10.39 -7.44
C LYS A 15 -7.73 10.32 -6.22
N ALA A 16 -8.31 9.97 -5.09
CA ALA A 16 -7.58 9.75 -3.87
C ALA A 16 -7.44 8.26 -3.59
N SER A 17 -6.25 7.85 -3.17
CA SER A 17 -5.89 6.47 -2.81
C SER A 17 -5.25 6.45 -1.42
N TYR A 18 -5.41 5.32 -0.73
CA TYR A 18 -4.60 4.95 0.42
C TYR A 18 -3.73 3.76 0.05
N GLU A 19 -2.42 3.85 0.28
CA GLU A 19 -1.50 2.72 0.22
C GLU A 19 -1.21 2.23 1.65
N PHE A 20 -1.32 0.92 1.86
CA PHE A 20 -0.99 0.27 3.12
C PHE A 20 0.11 -0.77 2.92
N ASP A 21 1.24 -0.55 3.59
CA ASP A 21 2.27 -1.57 3.71
C ASP A 21 1.93 -2.46 4.90
N ILE A 22 1.83 -3.76 4.65
CA ILE A 22 1.45 -4.76 5.64
C ILE A 22 2.56 -5.79 5.73
N LEU A 23 3.20 -5.86 6.90
CA LEU A 23 4.16 -6.90 7.23
C LEU A 23 3.43 -8.20 7.58
N GLU A 24 3.67 -9.25 6.82
CA GLU A 24 3.08 -10.58 7.03
C GLU A 24 3.87 -11.43 8.04
N ALA A 25 3.34 -12.59 8.40
CA ALA A 25 3.90 -13.45 9.45
C ALA A 25 5.25 -14.09 9.04
N ASP A 26 5.48 -14.27 7.74
CA ASP A 26 6.72 -14.76 7.13
C ASP A 26 7.75 -13.64 6.88
N LYS A 27 7.43 -12.41 7.29
CA LYS A 27 8.23 -11.18 7.11
C LYS A 27 8.29 -10.67 5.67
N GLU A 28 7.41 -11.13 4.78
CA GLU A 28 7.19 -10.44 3.51
C GLU A 28 6.33 -9.19 3.74
N GLU A 29 6.56 -8.14 2.94
CA GLU A 29 5.73 -6.94 2.91
C GLU A 29 4.83 -7.01 1.68
N ILE A 30 3.54 -6.82 1.91
CA ILE A 30 2.55 -6.61 0.85
C ILE A 30 2.11 -5.16 0.86
N LYS A 31 1.86 -4.63 -0.32
CA LYS A 31 1.22 -3.32 -0.50
C LYS A 31 -0.21 -3.50 -0.94
N VAL A 32 -1.10 -2.74 -0.32
CA VAL A 32 -2.51 -2.74 -0.66
C VAL A 32 -2.93 -1.31 -0.94
N GLU A 33 -3.28 -1.03 -2.18
CA GLU A 33 -3.82 0.26 -2.59
C GLU A 33 -5.35 0.20 -2.57
N VAL A 34 -5.97 1.22 -1.98
CA VAL A 34 -7.42 1.31 -1.76
C VAL A 34 -7.94 2.65 -2.26
N ASP A 35 -8.97 2.63 -3.09
CA ASP A 35 -9.70 3.85 -3.49
C ASP A 35 -10.31 4.52 -2.25
N ALA A 36 -9.87 5.74 -1.94
CA ALA A 36 -10.23 6.43 -0.71
C ALA A 36 -11.70 6.87 -0.66
N THR A 37 -12.40 6.85 -1.80
CA THR A 37 -13.81 7.25 -1.90
C THR A 37 -14.75 6.06 -1.65
N THR A 38 -14.38 4.88 -2.14
CA THR A 38 -15.23 3.70 -2.20
C THR A 38 -14.77 2.57 -1.28
N GLY A 39 -13.53 2.61 -0.79
CA GLY A 39 -12.91 1.56 0.01
C GLY A 39 -12.62 0.29 -0.79
N LYS A 40 -12.66 0.35 -2.12
CA LYS A 40 -12.33 -0.80 -2.98
C LYS A 40 -10.83 -0.95 -3.08
N ILE A 41 -10.36 -2.19 -2.96
CA ILE A 41 -8.98 -2.53 -3.29
C ILE A 41 -8.80 -2.33 -4.79
N VAL A 42 -7.81 -1.52 -5.17
CA VAL A 42 -7.45 -1.24 -6.55
C VAL A 42 -6.25 -2.07 -6.98
N GLU A 43 -5.28 -2.26 -6.08
CA GLU A 43 -4.10 -3.09 -6.31
C GLU A 43 -3.66 -3.84 -5.05
N VAL A 44 -3.08 -5.02 -5.25
CA VAL A 44 -2.30 -5.75 -4.24
C VAL A 44 -1.00 -6.20 -4.90
N SER A 45 0.13 -5.81 -4.33
CA SER A 45 1.45 -6.17 -4.83
C SER A 45 2.35 -6.71 -3.70
N TYR A 46 3.28 -7.60 -4.05
CA TYR A 46 4.26 -8.18 -3.14
C TYR A 46 5.60 -7.53 -3.44
N GLU A 47 6.15 -6.76 -2.49
CA GLU A 47 7.48 -6.20 -2.63
C GLU A 47 8.51 -7.19 -2.07
N SER A 48 9.10 -8.00 -2.96
CA SER A 48 10.16 -8.94 -2.55
C SER A 48 11.50 -8.23 -2.22
N TYR A 49 11.67 -6.95 -2.55
CA TYR A 49 12.91 -6.20 -2.35
C TYR A 49 12.68 -4.69 -2.19
N GLN A 50 12.78 -4.15 -0.97
CA GLN A 50 13.03 -2.72 -0.76
C GLN A 50 14.54 -2.45 -0.81
N ILE A 51 15.00 -1.87 -1.92
CA ILE A 51 16.34 -1.30 -2.03
C ILE A 51 16.24 0.20 -1.79
N GLY A 52 16.74 0.65 -0.64
CA GLY A 52 16.91 2.08 -0.36
C GLY A 52 15.84 2.74 0.51
N LYS A 53 15.30 2.06 1.54
CA LYS A 53 14.72 2.80 2.67
C LYS A 53 15.83 3.63 3.33
N GLU A 54 15.66 4.95 3.34
CA GLU A 54 16.56 5.92 4.00
C GLU A 54 16.50 5.81 5.53
#